data_AF-A0A938L9Q6-F1
#
_entry.id   AF-A0A938L9Q6-F1
#
_cell.length_a   1.000
_cell.length_b   1.000
_cell.length_c   1.000
_cell.angle_alpha   90.00
_cell.angle_beta   90.00
_cell.angle_gamma   90.00
#
_symmetry.space_group_name_H-M   'P 1'
#
loop_
_entity.id
_entity.type
_entity.pdbx_description
1 polymer ?
#
loop_
_entity_poly.entity_id
_entity_poly.type
_entity_poly.pdbx_seq_one_letter_code
_entity_poly.pdbx_strand_id
1 'polypeptide(L)'
;VSNGGVDGSVVADEVMQKDTNIGYNANTGEYVDMFKAGIIDPAKVVISALSNAASIAALMLTTQVCITRTDDLEGGKKAKIEGAVR
;
A
#
# COMPACT_ATOMS: atom_id res chain seq x y z
N VAL A 1 -9.00 5.97 -2.24
CA VAL A 1 -9.23 6.34 -3.65
C VAL A 1 -8.56 7.69 -3.97
N SER A 2 -7.40 7.99 -3.38
CA SER A 2 -6.75 9.32 -3.50
C SER A 2 -6.45 9.73 -4.94
N ASN A 3 -6.15 8.75 -5.80
CA ASN A 3 -5.84 8.99 -7.21
C ASN A 3 -7.09 9.16 -8.10
N GLY A 4 -8.29 8.96 -7.54
CA GLY A 4 -9.58 9.06 -8.25
C GLY A 4 -10.41 10.27 -7.85
N GLY A 5 -9.86 11.22 -7.08
CA GLY A 5 -10.51 12.50 -6.76
C GLY A 5 -11.68 12.43 -5.77
N VAL A 6 -11.97 11.26 -5.18
CA VAL A 6 -13.03 11.04 -4.19
C VAL A 6 -12.46 10.56 -2.85
N ASP A 7 -13.21 10.80 -1.78
CA ASP A 7 -12.82 10.37 -0.43
C ASP A 7 -12.72 8.84 -0.35
N GLY A 8 -11.52 8.37 -0.03
CA GLY A 8 -11.21 6.95 0.06
C GLY A 8 -11.98 6.19 1.13
N SER A 9 -12.18 6.85 2.28
CA SER A 9 -12.83 6.26 3.46
C SER A 9 -14.29 5.99 3.16
N VAL A 10 -14.99 7.01 2.64
CA VAL A 10 -16.43 6.92 2.35
C VAL A 10 -16.72 5.83 1.32
N VAL A 11 -15.90 5.74 0.26
CA VAL A 11 -16.08 4.70 -0.75
C VAL A 11 -15.85 3.31 -0.17
N ALA A 12 -14.83 3.13 0.67
CA ALA A 12 -14.53 1.84 1.29
C ALA A 12 -15.67 1.38 2.22
N ASP A 13 -16.18 2.29 3.06
CA ASP A 13 -17.30 2.00 3.96
C ASP A 13 -18.58 1.61 3.20
N GLU A 14 -18.87 2.31 2.10
CA GLU A 14 -20.04 2.04 1.25
C GLU A 14 -19.90 0.72 0.48
N VAL A 15 -18.70 0.34 0.03
CA VAL A 15 -18.45 -1.00 -0.57
C VAL A 15 -18.62 -2.10 0.48
N MET A 16 -18.15 -1.90 1.71
CA MET A 16 -18.25 -2.89 2.78
C MET A 16 -19.69 -3.27 3.15
N GLN A 17 -20.67 -2.39 2.88
CA GLN A 17 -22.09 -2.63 3.17
C GLN A 17 -22.85 -3.30 2.02
N LYS A 18 -22.22 -3.50 0.86
CA LYS A 18 -22.85 -4.11 -0.34
C LYS A 18 -22.50 -5.58 -0.47
N ASP A 19 -23.14 -6.25 -1.43
CA ASP A 19 -22.86 -7.65 -1.76
C ASP A 19 -21.40 -7.83 -2.24
N THR A 20 -20.84 -9.01 -2.01
CA THR A 20 -19.43 -9.36 -2.29
C THR A 20 -18.95 -9.02 -3.70
N ASN A 21 -19.84 -9.05 -4.70
CA ASN A 21 -19.48 -8.80 -6.10
C ASN A 21 -19.55 -7.32 -6.49
N ILE A 22 -20.11 -6.46 -5.63
CA ILE A 22 -20.25 -5.04 -5.91
C ILE A 22 -18.99 -4.32 -5.43
N GLY A 23 -18.39 -3.53 -6.32
CA GLY A 23 -17.28 -2.65 -5.99
C GLY A 23 -17.46 -1.27 -6.59
N TYR A 24 -16.46 -0.41 -6.42
CA TYR A 24 -16.43 0.94 -6.98
C TYR A 24 -15.61 1.03 -8.28
N ASN A 25 -16.21 1.52 -9.37
CA ASN A 25 -15.51 1.84 -10.60
C ASN A 25 -14.97 3.28 -10.53
N ALA A 26 -13.66 3.43 -10.37
CA ALA A 26 -13.03 4.75 -10.22
C ALA A 26 -13.04 5.61 -11.50
N ASN A 27 -13.31 5.05 -12.68
CA ASN A 27 -13.39 5.81 -13.93
C ASN A 27 -14.75 6.48 -14.11
N THR A 28 -15.84 5.81 -13.73
CA THR A 28 -17.22 6.33 -13.87
C THR A 28 -17.79 6.90 -12.57
N GLY A 29 -17.23 6.50 -11.42
CA GLY A 29 -17.71 6.88 -10.10
C GLY A 29 -18.90 6.05 -9.59
N GLU A 30 -19.19 4.91 -10.22
CA GLU A 30 -20.38 4.10 -9.93
C GLU A 30 -20.05 2.80 -9.20
N TYR A 31 -21.00 2.31 -8.41
CA TYR A 31 -20.94 0.99 -7.80
C TYR A 31 -21.49 -0.07 -8.76
N VAL A 32 -20.64 -1.01 -9.17
CA VAL A 32 -20.98 -1.99 -10.21
C VAL A 32 -20.62 -3.39 -9.78
N ASP A 33 -21.29 -4.38 -10.40
CA ASP A 33 -20.89 -5.78 -10.34
C ASP A 33 -19.54 -5.94 -11.05
N MET A 34 -18.49 -6.21 -10.27
CA MET A 34 -17.10 -6.25 -10.73
C MET A 34 -16.85 -7.36 -11.73
N PHE A 35 -17.55 -8.49 -11.59
CA PHE A 35 -17.44 -9.61 -12.54
C PHE A 35 -18.07 -9.25 -13.88
N LYS A 36 -19.28 -8.67 -13.88
CA LYS A 36 -19.95 -8.25 -15.12
C LYS A 36 -19.23 -7.10 -15.82
N ALA A 37 -18.65 -6.18 -15.05
CA ALA A 37 -17.86 -5.07 -15.58
C ALA A 37 -16.47 -5.51 -16.09
N GLY A 38 -16.04 -6.75 -15.82
CA GLY A 38 -14.74 -7.28 -16.22
C GLY A 38 -13.56 -6.71 -15.43
N ILE A 39 -13.82 -6.09 -14.28
CA ILE A 39 -12.81 -5.53 -13.39
C ILE A 39 -12.43 -6.62 -12.39
N ILE A 40 -11.51 -7.50 -12.77
CA ILE A 40 -11.17 -8.71 -12.03
C ILE A 40 -9.65 -8.80 -11.85
N ASP A 41 -9.22 -9.07 -10.62
CA ASP A 41 -7.82 -9.34 -10.31
C ASP A 41 -7.56 -10.85 -10.11
N PRO A 42 -6.48 -11.40 -10.67
CA PRO A 42 -6.11 -12.80 -10.43
C PRO A 42 -5.79 -13.04 -8.94
N ALA A 43 -6.45 -14.02 -8.33
CA ALA A 43 -6.28 -14.33 -6.91
C ALA A 43 -4.80 -14.56 -6.51
N LYS A 44 -4.01 -15.21 -7.38
CA LYS A 44 -2.57 -15.44 -7.16
C LYS A 44 -1.78 -14.13 -6.99
N VAL A 45 -2.14 -13.08 -7.72
CA VAL A 45 -1.46 -11.78 -7.68
C VAL A 45 -1.80 -11.05 -6.38
N VAL A 46 -3.08 -11.03 -6.00
CA VAL A 46 -3.52 -10.36 -4.76
C VAL A 46 -2.90 -11.03 -3.53
N ILE A 47 -2.90 -12.37 -3.48
CA ILE A 47 -2.34 -13.13 -2.36
C ILE A 47 -0.82 -12.95 -2.25
N SER A 48 -0.10 -13.00 -3.37
CA SER A 48 1.35 -12.84 -3.35
C SER A 48 1.76 -11.42 -2.95
N ALA A 49 1.06 -10.39 -3.44
CA ALA A 49 1.29 -9.00 -3.07
C ALA A 49 1.08 -8.78 -1.56
N LEU A 50 -0.06 -9.25 -1.03
CA LEU A 50 -0.37 -9.12 0.41
C LEU A 50 0.65 -9.85 1.28
N SER A 51 1.03 -11.08 0.92
CA SER A 51 1.98 -11.88 1.69
C SER A 51 3.37 -11.24 1.73
N ASN A 52 3.84 -10.71 0.60
CA ASN A 52 5.13 -10.01 0.53
C ASN A 52 5.10 -8.72 1.37
N ALA A 53 4.01 -7.95 1.29
CA ALA A 53 3.83 -6.74 2.09
C ALA A 53 3.83 -7.04 3.60
N ALA A 54 3.07 -8.07 4.03
CA ALA A 54 3.02 -8.49 5.42
C ALA A 54 4.39 -8.95 5.94
N SER A 55 5.16 -9.69 5.12
CA SER A 55 6.51 -10.13 5.47
C SER A 55 7.46 -8.95 5.71
N ILE A 56 7.49 -7.96 4.81
CA ILE A 56 8.33 -6.76 4.97
C ILE A 56 7.85 -5.93 6.18
N ALA A 57 6.54 -5.77 6.37
CA ALA A 57 6.00 -5.05 7.52
C ALA A 57 6.41 -5.71 8.84
N ALA A 58 6.31 -7.04 8.94
CA ALA A 58 6.74 -7.79 10.12
C ALA A 58 8.24 -7.64 10.41
N LEU A 59 9.07 -7.70 9.36
CA LEU A 59 10.52 -7.45 9.48
C LEU A 59 10.78 -6.03 9.99
N MET A 60 10.16 -5.01 9.40
CA MET A 60 10.35 -3.61 9.78
C MET A 60 9.92 -3.33 11.22
N LEU A 61 8.77 -3.88 11.65
CA LEU A 61 8.26 -3.69 13.02
C LEU A 61 9.16 -4.33 14.10
N THR A 62 9.91 -5.37 13.75
CA THR A 62 10.79 -6.09 14.68
C THR A 62 12.26 -5.66 14.58
N THR A 63 12.60 -4.84 13.58
CA THR A 63 13.94 -4.30 13.40
C THR A 63 14.19 -3.16 14.39
N GLN A 64 15.05 -3.41 15.38
CA GLN A 64 15.37 -2.41 16.41
C GLN A 64 16.50 -1.45 16.01
N VAL A 65 17.43 -1.92 15.17
CA VAL A 65 18.63 -1.17 14.80
C VAL A 65 18.88 -1.31 13.31
N CYS A 66 19.12 -0.18 12.65
CA CYS A 66 19.60 -0.11 11.27
C CYS A 66 21.01 0.49 11.28
N ILE A 67 21.98 -0.24 10.73
CA ILE A 67 23.37 0.21 10.61
C ILE A 67 23.58 0.63 9.16
N THR A 68 24.09 1.85 8.97
CA THR A 68 24.42 2.39 7.65
C THR A 68 25.84 2.95 7.66
N ARG A 69 26.51 2.96 6.51
CA ARG A 69 27.83 3.59 6.40
C ARG A 69 27.67 5.08 6.09
N THR A 70 28.58 5.88 6.65
CA THR A 70 28.52 7.35 6.51
C THR A 70 29.15 7.86 5.22
N ASP A 71 29.75 6.96 4.43
CA ASP A 71 30.38 7.21 3.13
C ASP A 71 29.49 6.85 1.92
N ASP A 72 28.35 6.19 2.13
CA ASP A 72 27.45 5.70 1.06
C ASP A 72 26.45 6.76 0.56
N LEU A 73 26.54 8.01 1.02
CA LEU A 73 25.73 9.11 0.52
C LEU A 73 26.38 9.73 -0.72
N GLU A 74 25.72 9.67 -1.88
CA GLU A 74 26.12 10.44 -3.07
C GLU A 74 26.17 11.93 -2.69
N GLY A 75 27.40 12.49 -2.61
CA GLY A 75 27.62 13.90 -2.29
C GLY A 75 28.64 14.22 -1.20
N GLY A 76 29.36 13.24 -0.63
CA GLY A 76 30.63 13.46 0.09
C GLY A 76 30.58 14.34 1.36
N LYS A 77 29.40 14.74 1.83
CA LYS A 77 29.21 15.45 3.09
C LYS A 77 28.61 14.48 4.10
N LYS A 78 29.39 14.16 5.15
CA LYS A 78 28.93 13.45 6.34
C LYS A 78 27.82 14.25 7.01
N ALA A 79 26.57 13.99 6.65
CA ALA A 79 25.43 14.56 7.35
C ALA A 79 25.49 14.07 8.81
N LYS A 80 25.34 14.99 9.78
CA LYS A 80 25.11 14.59 11.18
C LYS A 80 23.76 13.89 11.21
N ILE A 81 23.77 12.57 11.36
CA ILE A 81 22.55 11.78 11.53
C ILE A 81 22.17 11.89 13.01
N GLU A 82 21.04 12.52 13.31
CA GLU A 82 20.51 12.56 14.68
C GLU A 82 20.24 11.13 15.17
N GLY A 83 20.71 10.80 16.37
CA GLY A 83 20.58 9.46 16.94
C GLY A 83 21.72 8.47 16.62
N ALA A 84 22.74 8.86 15.84
CA ALA A 84 23.92 8.03 15.63
C ALA A 84 24.76 7.94 16.93
N VAL A 85 24.76 6.77 17.56
CA VAL A 85 25.69 6.44 18.65
C VAL A 85 27.05 6.15 18.01
N ARG A 86 28.08 6.93 18.37
CA ARG A 86 29.46 6.72 17.92
C ARG A 86 30.17 5.66 18.73
#